data_AF-A0A349N3D9-F1
#
_entry.id   AF-A0A349N3D9-F1
#
_cell.length_a   1.000
_cell.length_b   1.000
_cell.length_c   1.000
_cell.angle_alpha   90.00
_cell.angle_beta   90.00
_cell.angle_gamma   90.00
#
_symmetry.space_group_name_H-M   'P 1'
#
loop_
_entity.id
_entity.type
_entity.pdbx_description
1 polymer ?
#
loop_
_entity_poly.entity_id
_entity_poly.type
_entity_poly.pdbx_seq_one_letter_code
_entity_poly.pdbx_strand_id
1 'polypeptide(L)' 'DKKGEEFYQVSIGGSSKREAKLGKILGPSFAQSDIPAVVENLVAVYREHRLDHEKFIDTVDRIGVDPFKKRVYEKEQ' A
#
# COMPACT_ATOMS: atom_id res chain seq x y z
N ASP A 1 -29.88 -4.67 12.10
CA ASP A 1 -29.02 -4.93 10.94
C ASP A 1 -28.10 -3.78 10.60
N LYS A 2 -26.85 -3.84 11.06
CA LYS A 2 -25.78 -3.01 10.52
C LYS A 2 -25.20 -3.80 9.34
N LYS A 3 -25.59 -3.37 8.14
CA LYS A 3 -25.18 -3.90 6.84
C LYS A 3 -23.67 -4.19 6.84
N GLY A 4 -23.30 -5.33 6.26
CA GLY A 4 -21.93 -5.76 6.09
C GLY A 4 -21.12 -4.81 5.22
N GLU A 5 -20.58 -3.77 5.84
CA GLU A 5 -19.47 -3.03 5.27
C GLU A 5 -18.22 -3.90 5.38
N GLU A 6 -17.77 -4.39 4.24
CA GLU A 6 -16.55 -5.17 4.15
C GLU A 6 -15.37 -4.20 4.29
N PHE A 7 -14.67 -4.31 5.42
CA PHE A 7 -13.45 -3.57 5.68
C PHE A 7 -12.23 -4.40 5.25
N TYR A 8 -11.35 -3.78 4.48
CA TYR A 8 -10.17 -4.40 3.91
C TYR A 8 -8.91 -3.78 4.50
N GLN A 9 -7.98 -4.63 4.93
CA GLN A 9 -6.67 -4.19 5.39
C GLN A 9 -5.66 -4.37 4.25
N VAL A 10 -4.88 -3.32 3.99
CA VAL A 10 -3.85 -3.33 2.94
C VAL A 10 -2.46 -3.36 3.59
N SER A 11 -1.67 -4.36 3.19
CA SER A 11 -0.30 -4.57 3.65
C SER A 11 0.63 -4.65 2.44
N ILE A 12 1.75 -3.93 2.48
CA ILE A 12 2.75 -3.89 1.39
C ILE A 12 4.15 -4.19 1.91
N GLY A 13 5.07 -4.54 1.01
CA GLY A 13 6.45 -4.85 1.40
C GLY A 13 6.62 -6.29 1.93
N GLY A 14 5.60 -7.13 1.80
CA GLY A 14 5.69 -8.55 2.12
C GLY A 14 6.42 -9.28 0.99
N SER A 15 7.44 -10.07 1.34
CA SER A 15 8.18 -10.88 0.36
C SER A 15 8.31 -12.30 0.87
N SER A 16 7.90 -13.29 0.07
CA SER A 16 8.14 -14.71 0.34
C SER A 16 9.46 -15.21 -0.25
N LYS A 17 10.29 -14.31 -0.80
CA LYS A 17 11.61 -14.63 -1.38
C LYS A 17 12.70 -14.65 -0.28
N ARG A 18 13.97 -14.65 -0.69
CA ARG A 18 15.18 -14.82 0.13
C ARG A 18 15.21 -14.05 1.46
N GLU A 19 14.55 -12.90 1.55
CA GLU A 19 14.27 -12.24 2.82
C GLU A 19 12.77 -12.27 3.07
N ALA A 20 12.34 -13.24 3.87
CA ALA A 20 10.96 -13.34 4.33
C ALA A 20 10.63 -12.11 5.18
N LYS A 21 10.07 -11.07 4.56
CA LYS A 21 9.64 -9.85 5.25
C LYS A 21 8.13 -9.90 5.43
N LEU A 22 7.69 -9.72 6.66
CA LEU A 22 6.28 -9.48 6.95
C LEU A 22 5.88 -8.16 6.28
N GLY A 23 4.82 -8.20 5.47
CA GLY A 23 4.25 -6.99 4.89
C GLY A 23 3.88 -6.02 6.01
N LYS A 24 4.24 -4.75 5.84
CA LYS A 24 3.87 -3.71 6.79
C LYS A 24 2.46 -3.25 6.48
N ILE A 25 1.63 -3.24 7.52
CA ILE A 25 0.28 -2.69 7.45
C ILE A 25 0.40 -1.18 7.20
N LEU A 26 -0.23 -0.71 6.13
CA LEU A 26 -0.23 0.72 5.79
C LEU A 26 -0.93 1.53 6.89
N GLY A 27 -2.03 1.03 7.46
CA GLY A 27 -2.74 1.67 8.57
C GLY A 27 -4.15 1.10 8.77
N PRO A 28 -5.14 1.93 9.17
CA PRO A 28 -6.51 1.46 9.41
C PRO A 28 -7.16 0.83 8.18
N SER A 29 -8.22 0.06 8.44
CA SER A 29 -8.99 -0.65 7.44
C SER A 29 -9.76 0.32 6.54
N PHE A 30 -9.77 0.04 5.24
CA PHE A 30 -10.52 0.80 4.25
C PHE A 30 -11.86 0.15 3.96
N ALA A 31 -12.87 0.92 3.59
CA ALA A 31 -14.09 0.34 3.05
C ALA A 31 -13.82 -0.24 1.66
N GLN A 32 -14.61 -1.23 1.24
CA GLN A 32 -14.52 -1.85 -0.08
C GLN A 32 -14.48 -0.82 -1.23
N SER A 33 -15.26 0.27 -1.10
CA SER A 33 -15.34 1.34 -2.09
C SER A 33 -14.05 2.14 -2.24
N ASP A 34 -13.20 2.18 -1.22
CA ASP A 34 -11.94 2.93 -1.20
C ASP A 34 -10.77 2.11 -1.74
N ILE A 35 -10.88 0.78 -1.76
CA ILE A 35 -9.81 -0.12 -2.22
C ILE A 35 -9.29 0.22 -3.63
N PRO A 36 -10.13 0.53 -4.64
CA PRO A 36 -9.64 0.97 -5.94
C PRO A 36 -8.74 2.21 -5.84
N ALA A 37 -9.17 3.23 -5.08
CA ALA A 37 -8.40 4.46 -4.89
C ALA A 37 -7.10 4.22 -4.13
N VAL A 38 -7.10 3.34 -3.13
CA VAL A 38 -5.89 2.92 -2.40
C VAL A 38 -4.88 2.30 -3.37
N VAL A 39 -5.31 1.36 -4.22
CA VAL A 39 -4.41 0.71 -5.20
C VAL A 39 -3.85 1.73 -6.20
N GLU A 40 -4.68 2.64 -6.72
CA GLU A 40 -4.21 3.70 -7.62
C GLU A 40 -3.15 4.60 -6.96
N ASN A 41 -3.37 5.00 -5.70
CA ASN A 41 -2.41 5.80 -4.94
C ASN A 41 -1.08 5.03 -4.74
N LEU A 42 -1.14 3.74 -4.40
CA LEU A 42 0.07 2.92 -4.24
C LEU A 42 0.86 2.82 -5.54
N VAL A 43 0.18 2.61 -6.67
CA VAL A 43 0.81 2.55 -7.99
C VAL A 43 1.38 3.92 -8.40
N ALA A 44 0.72 5.02 -8.05
CA ALA A 44 1.22 6.37 -8.29
C ALA A 44 2.55 6.61 -7.57
N VAL A 45 2.61 6.36 -6.26
CA VAL A 45 3.86 6.50 -5.46
C VAL A 45 4.97 5.63 -6.03
N TYR A 46 4.65 4.38 -6.40
CA TYR A 46 5.62 3.53 -7.06
C TYR A 46 6.13 4.14 -8.37
N ARG A 47 5.26 4.68 -9.23
CA ARG A 47 5.68 5.30 -10.49
C ARG A 47 6.51 6.57 -10.28
N GLU A 48 6.22 7.33 -9.24
CA GLU A 48 6.94 8.57 -8.89
C GLU A 48 8.33 8.29 -8.31
N HIS A 49 8.48 7.21 -7.53
CA HIS A 49 9.73 6.90 -6.84
C HIS A 49 10.56 5.78 -7.47
N ARG A 50 9.99 4.97 -8.38
CA ARG A 50 10.71 3.86 -9.02
C ARG A 50 11.93 4.36 -9.78
N LEU A 51 13.00 3.58 -9.70
CA LEU A 51 14.15 3.72 -10.59
C LEU A 51 13.94 2.90 -11.88
N ASP A 52 14.79 3.14 -12.86
CA ASP A 52 14.74 2.42 -14.13
C ASP A 52 14.88 0.90 -13.90
N HIS A 53 13.95 0.12 -14.46
CA HIS A 53 13.81 -1.33 -14.24
C HIS A 53 13.60 -1.82 -12.78
N GLU A 54 13.30 -0.93 -11.83
CA GLU A 54 13.01 -1.29 -10.44
C GLU A 54 11.60 -1.90 -10.30
N LYS A 55 11.41 -2.92 -9.43
CA LYS A 55 10.08 -3.49 -9.14
C LYS A 55 9.45 -2.82 -7.93
N PHE A 56 8.13 -2.96 -7.79
CA PHE A 56 7.38 -2.41 -6.66
C PHE A 56 7.98 -2.79 -5.30
N ILE A 57 8.33 -4.06 -5.10
CA ILE A 57 8.91 -4.54 -3.84
C ILE A 57 10.27 -3.90 -3.54
N ASP A 58 11.10 -3.70 -4.55
CA ASP A 58 12.42 -3.08 -4.42
C ASP A 58 12.27 -1.60 -4.07
N THR A 59 11.32 -0.89 -4.69
CA THR A 59 11.00 0.49 -4.33
C THR A 59 10.53 0.59 -2.88
N VAL A 60 9.60 -0.28 -2.45
CA VAL A 60 9.11 -0.31 -1.06
C VAL A 60 10.22 -0.63 -0.05
N ASP A 61 11.16 -1.51 -0.40
CA ASP A 61 12.29 -1.84 0.48
C ASP A 61 13.26 -0.65 0.62
N ARG A 62 13.50 0.07 -0.49
CA ARG A 62 14.43 1.21 -0.56
C ARG A 62 13.91 2.47 0.11
N ILE A 63 12.67 2.89 -0.19
CA ILE A 63 12.09 4.14 0.33
C ILE A 63 11.25 3.91 1.59
N GLY A 64 10.96 2.65 1.92
CA GLY A 64 10.05 2.27 3.00
C GLY A 64 8.57 2.43 2.62
N VAL A 65 7.70 2.08 3.56
CA VAL A 65 6.23 2.18 3.39
C VAL A 65 5.65 3.56 3.72
N ASP A 66 6.46 4.45 4.31
CA ASP A 66 6.03 5.76 4.77
C ASP A 66 5.44 6.65 3.64
N PRO A 67 6.08 6.80 2.46
CA PRO A 67 5.49 7.60 1.37
C PRO A 67 4.20 7.00 0.82
N PHE A 68 4.11 5.67 0.76
CA PHE A 68 2.90 4.96 0.35
C PHE A 68 1.75 5.20 1.33
N LYS A 69 2.04 5.07 2.62
CA LYS A 69 1.10 5.35 3.70
C LYS A 69 0.58 6.77 3.58
N LYS A 70 1.49 7.74 3.54
CA LYS A 70 1.13 9.15 3.48
C LYS A 70 0.22 9.45 2.30
N ARG A 71 0.53 8.94 1.09
CA ARG A 71 -0.30 9.17 -0.09
C ARG A 71 -1.71 8.60 0.01
N VAL A 72 -1.84 7.38 0.55
CA VAL A 72 -3.13 6.71 0.69
C VAL A 72 -4.01 7.41 1.73
N TYR A 73 -3.42 7.83 2.86
CA TYR A 73 -4.15 8.52 3.93
C TYR A 73 -4.33 10.03 3.70
N GLU A 74 -3.56 10.66 2.80
CA GLU A 74 -3.70 12.09 2.49
C GLU A 74 -5.07 12.45 1.89
N LYS A 75 -5.77 11.49 1.30
CA LYS A 75 -7.11 11.72 0.71
C LYS A 75 -8.27 11.54 1.70
N GLU A 76 -8.02 11.09 2.93
CA GLU A 76 -9.08 10.94 3.96
C GLU A 76 -9.30 12.22 4.81
N GLN A 77 -8.82 13.39 4.38
CA GLN A 77 -9.06 14.69 5.04
C GLN A 77 -10.04 15.59 4.27
#